data_AF-A0A9E5UI14-F1
#
_entry.id   AF-A0A9E5UI14-F1
#
_cell.length_a   1.000
_cell.length_b   1.000
_cell.length_c   1.000
_cell.angle_alpha   90.00
_cell.angle_beta   90.00
_cell.angle_gamma   90.00
#
_symmetry.space_group_name_H-M   'P 1'
#
loop_
_entity.id
_entity.type
_entity.pdbx_description
1 polymer ?
#
loop_
_entity_poly.entity_id
_entity_poly.type
_entity_poly.pdbx_seq_one_letter_code
_entity_poly.pdbx_strand_id
1 'polypeptide(L)'
;MRTPAALRLSGAIAFVAALAGCAQLQPAEAPKPVAPQITEDTLRVRAKEQLAAGVKLYETGDFDGAAKSLQASLDHGLLEKTDQGRARKYLAFIHCVAGREAQCAAEFRRAFEIDPAFALTPAEDGHPIWGPVYRTVRATLIAEREAAQGKPRESLPKAEQMLVDGLVKYEAGEYAEAHKLLEAALKEGLKDKKDQVRALKHSAFCLCLQSKYRDCRAEFIKIYDVDPDFDLTPAEAGHPSWTRTFAGAKAQAKKALADKAKAEPAKKKAP
;
A
#
# COMPACT_ATOMS: atom_id res chain seq x y z
N MET A 1 28.21 57.73 -77.64
CA MET A 1 28.07 57.74 -79.12
C MET A 1 28.23 56.30 -79.60
N ARG A 2 27.11 55.67 -79.98
CA ARG A 2 26.85 55.14 -81.34
C ARG A 2 27.88 54.07 -81.77
N THR A 3 27.56 52.79 -81.55
CA THR A 3 27.03 51.82 -82.56
C THR A 3 28.18 51.07 -83.27
N PRO A 4 27.94 49.97 -84.01
CA PRO A 4 26.91 48.92 -83.88
C PRO A 4 27.48 47.49 -84.18
N ALA A 5 26.57 46.48 -84.19
CA ALA A 5 26.37 45.40 -85.19
C ALA A 5 27.57 44.54 -85.64
N ALA A 6 27.46 43.29 -86.11
CA ALA A 6 26.38 42.46 -86.62
C ALA A 6 26.96 41.01 -86.62
N LEU A 7 26.21 39.97 -86.26
CA LEU A 7 25.35 39.17 -87.14
C LEU A 7 26.10 38.11 -88.00
N ARG A 8 25.54 36.89 -88.00
CA ARG A 8 25.63 35.80 -89.01
C ARG A 8 26.74 34.76 -88.78
N LEU A 9 26.56 33.46 -89.04
CA LEU A 9 25.44 32.58 -89.47
C LEU A 9 26.05 31.15 -89.53
N SER A 10 25.18 30.13 -89.55
CA SER A 10 25.46 28.76 -90.00
C SER A 10 26.27 27.89 -89.02
N GLY A 11 25.99 26.61 -88.82
CA GLY A 11 25.13 25.66 -89.52
C GLY A 11 25.65 24.27 -89.20
N ALA A 12 24.77 23.44 -88.62
CA ALA A 12 24.80 21.99 -88.40
C ALA A 12 26.10 21.18 -88.64
N ILE A 13 26.58 20.52 -87.58
CA ILE A 13 27.11 19.15 -87.64
C ILE A 13 26.52 18.38 -86.46
N ALA A 14 25.66 17.41 -86.77
CA ALA A 14 25.22 16.35 -85.87
C ALA A 14 26.38 15.37 -85.64
N PHE A 15 26.56 14.84 -84.42
CA PHE A 15 27.03 13.46 -84.22
C PHE A 15 26.90 13.04 -82.74
N VAL A 16 26.07 12.02 -82.54
CA VAL A 16 26.19 10.90 -81.57
C VAL A 16 26.04 11.20 -80.07
N ALA A 17 24.89 10.76 -79.56
CA ALA A 17 24.67 10.44 -78.15
C ALA A 17 25.55 9.24 -77.74
N ALA A 18 26.47 9.48 -76.81
CA ALA A 18 27.12 8.44 -76.02
C ALA A 18 26.86 8.74 -74.53
N LEU A 19 26.13 7.82 -73.90
CA LEU A 19 25.90 7.75 -72.46
C LEU A 19 27.23 7.55 -71.74
N ALA A 20 27.68 8.55 -71.00
CA ALA A 20 28.73 8.39 -69.99
C ALA A 20 28.32 9.19 -68.75
N GLY A 21 27.89 8.46 -67.72
CA GLY A 21 27.51 9.04 -66.44
C GLY A 21 28.72 9.68 -65.76
N CYS A 22 28.62 10.96 -65.44
CA CYS A 22 29.40 11.52 -64.35
C CYS A 22 28.71 11.13 -63.05
N ALA A 23 29.16 10.00 -62.50
CA ALA A 23 28.88 9.58 -61.14
C ALA A 23 29.23 10.73 -60.20
N GLN A 24 28.19 11.33 -59.62
CA GLN A 24 28.32 12.29 -58.55
C GLN A 24 28.86 11.53 -57.35
N LEU A 25 30.16 11.70 -57.08
CA LEU A 25 30.84 11.19 -55.89
C LEU A 25 30.10 11.72 -54.66
N GLN A 26 29.25 10.87 -54.08
CA GLN A 26 28.74 11.08 -52.73
C GLN A 26 29.94 11.09 -51.78
N PRO A 27 30.06 12.08 -50.88
CA PRO A 27 30.99 11.98 -49.78
C PRO A 27 30.68 10.68 -49.02
N ALA A 28 31.64 9.78 -48.91
CA ALA A 28 31.54 8.62 -48.06
C ALA A 28 31.31 9.11 -46.62
N GLU A 29 30.11 8.89 -46.10
CA GLU A 29 29.79 9.17 -44.70
C GLU A 29 30.72 8.30 -43.85
N ALA A 30 31.57 8.93 -43.03
CA ALA A 30 32.44 8.22 -42.11
C ALA A 30 31.58 7.29 -41.23
N PRO A 31 31.97 6.02 -41.03
CA PRO A 31 31.19 5.11 -40.18
C PRO A 31 31.15 5.70 -38.77
N LYS A 32 29.95 6.07 -38.31
CA LYS A 32 29.72 6.52 -36.93
C LYS A 32 30.16 5.40 -35.98
N PRO A 33 30.91 5.68 -34.90
CA PRO A 33 31.26 4.66 -33.93
C PRO A 33 29.97 4.13 -33.29
N VAL A 34 29.61 2.88 -33.58
CA VAL A 34 28.55 2.18 -32.84
C VAL A 34 29.14 1.85 -31.47
N ALA A 35 28.91 2.74 -30.50
CA ALA A 35 29.11 2.38 -29.10
C ALA A 35 28.29 1.10 -28.81
N PRO A 36 28.86 0.06 -28.18
CA PRO A 36 28.12 -1.15 -27.89
C PRO A 36 26.96 -0.81 -26.97
N GLN A 37 25.74 -0.79 -27.51
CA GLN A 37 24.52 -0.63 -26.73
C GLN A 37 24.37 -1.91 -25.92
N ILE A 38 24.68 -1.85 -24.62
CA ILE A 38 24.49 -2.99 -23.73
C ILE A 38 22.98 -3.25 -23.66
N THR A 39 22.52 -4.27 -24.37
CA THR A 39 21.11 -4.66 -24.38
C THR A 39 20.73 -5.32 -23.06
N GLU A 40 19.44 -5.25 -22.71
CA GLU A 40 18.91 -5.97 -21.53
C GLU A 40 19.21 -7.47 -21.58
N ASP A 41 19.15 -8.08 -22.77
CA ASP A 41 19.52 -9.49 -22.96
C ASP A 41 20.98 -9.75 -22.62
N THR A 42 21.89 -8.83 -23.00
CA THR A 42 23.30 -8.93 -22.63
C THR A 42 23.49 -8.84 -21.12
N LEU A 43 22.73 -7.96 -20.44
CA LEU A 43 22.76 -7.85 -18.98
C LEU A 43 22.19 -9.10 -18.30
N ARG A 44 21.11 -9.67 -18.84
CA ARG A 44 20.52 -10.92 -18.33
C ARG A 44 21.48 -12.10 -18.44
N VAL A 45 22.20 -12.22 -19.55
CA VAL A 45 23.24 -13.25 -19.71
C VAL A 45 24.34 -13.05 -18.67
N ARG A 46 24.86 -11.82 -18.53
CA ARG A 46 25.87 -11.50 -17.52
C ARG A 46 25.40 -11.78 -16.09
N ALA A 47 24.16 -11.45 -15.77
CA ALA A 47 23.58 -11.72 -14.46
C ALA A 47 23.56 -13.23 -14.16
N LYS A 48 23.20 -14.07 -15.13
CA LYS A 48 23.25 -15.54 -15.01
C LYS A 48 24.68 -16.06 -14.83
N GLU A 49 25.63 -15.52 -15.59
CA GLU A 49 27.06 -15.87 -15.46
C GLU A 49 27.59 -15.50 -14.07
N GLN A 50 27.24 -14.33 -13.56
CA GLN A 50 27.59 -13.89 -12.20
C GLN A 50 26.95 -14.76 -11.13
N LEU A 51 25.69 -15.16 -11.29
CA LEU A 51 25.06 -16.12 -10.37
C LEU A 51 25.84 -17.44 -10.34
N ALA A 52 26.15 -18.01 -11.51
CA ALA A 52 26.90 -19.26 -11.61
C ALA A 52 28.31 -19.14 -11.01
N ALA A 53 29.01 -18.04 -11.27
CA ALA A 53 30.33 -17.76 -10.71
C ALA A 53 30.29 -17.63 -9.18
N GLY A 54 29.33 -16.86 -8.65
CA GLY A 54 29.15 -16.67 -7.22
C GLY A 54 28.86 -17.97 -6.47
N VAL A 55 28.03 -18.85 -7.04
CA VAL A 55 27.76 -20.18 -6.48
C VAL A 55 29.02 -21.03 -6.45
N LYS A 56 29.77 -21.08 -7.54
CA LYS A 56 31.02 -21.83 -7.60
C LYS A 56 32.03 -21.33 -6.56
N LEU A 57 32.18 -20.02 -6.42
CA LEU A 57 33.07 -19.42 -5.42
C LEU A 57 32.67 -19.82 -4.00
N TYR A 58 31.36 -19.80 -3.71
CA TYR A 58 30.82 -20.24 -2.41
C TYR A 58 31.17 -21.71 -2.13
N GLU A 59 30.96 -22.60 -3.11
CA GLU A 59 31.27 -24.03 -2.97
C GLU A 59 32.78 -24.28 -2.76
N THR A 60 33.64 -23.43 -3.31
CA THR A 60 35.10 -23.49 -3.08
C THR A 60 35.56 -22.78 -1.80
N GLY A 61 34.66 -22.14 -1.06
CA GLY A 61 34.95 -21.44 0.20
C GLY A 61 35.43 -19.99 0.06
N ASP A 62 35.49 -19.43 -1.16
CA ASP A 62 35.74 -18.00 -1.36
C ASP A 62 34.46 -17.20 -1.14
N PHE A 63 34.12 -16.97 0.13
CA PHE A 63 32.89 -16.28 0.52
C PHE A 63 32.88 -14.80 0.11
N ASP A 64 34.02 -14.13 0.09
CA ASP A 64 34.13 -12.71 -0.29
C ASP A 64 33.93 -12.54 -1.80
N GLY A 65 34.57 -13.39 -2.61
CA GLY A 65 34.36 -13.45 -4.04
C GLY A 65 32.92 -13.84 -4.39
N ALA A 66 32.37 -14.84 -3.70
CA ALA A 66 31.00 -15.27 -3.85
C ALA A 66 30.01 -14.13 -3.58
N ALA A 67 30.14 -13.43 -2.46
CA ALA A 67 29.24 -12.34 -2.10
C ALA A 67 29.21 -11.24 -3.15
N LYS A 68 30.38 -10.83 -3.67
CA LYS A 68 30.48 -9.81 -4.73
C LYS A 68 29.79 -10.26 -6.01
N SER A 69 30.05 -11.48 -6.46
CA SER A 69 29.49 -12.01 -7.71
C SER A 69 27.98 -12.25 -7.59
N LEU A 70 27.50 -12.76 -6.46
CA LEU A 70 26.07 -12.93 -6.17
C LEU A 70 25.35 -11.57 -6.11
N GLN A 71 25.95 -10.56 -5.48
CA GLN A 71 25.37 -9.23 -5.44
C GLN A 71 25.31 -8.63 -6.86
N ALA A 72 26.37 -8.76 -7.66
CA ALA A 72 26.38 -8.33 -9.05
C ALA A 72 25.34 -9.06 -9.92
N SER A 73 25.04 -10.33 -9.63
CA SER A 73 24.00 -11.09 -10.33
C SER A 73 22.59 -10.55 -10.10
N LEU A 74 22.38 -9.88 -8.97
CA LEU A 74 21.11 -9.29 -8.58
C LEU A 74 20.97 -7.85 -9.07
N ASP A 75 22.04 -7.26 -9.60
CA ASP A 75 22.01 -5.92 -10.14
C ASP A 75 21.02 -5.87 -11.33
N HIS A 76 20.18 -4.85 -11.34
CA HIS A 76 19.10 -4.63 -12.29
C HIS A 76 17.91 -5.61 -12.22
N GLY A 77 17.93 -6.63 -11.35
CA GLY A 77 16.78 -7.51 -11.11
C GLY A 77 16.33 -8.33 -12.34
N LEU A 78 17.24 -8.60 -13.28
CA LEU A 78 16.94 -9.22 -14.57
C LEU A 78 16.91 -10.76 -14.55
N LEU A 79 17.31 -11.37 -13.44
CA LEU A 79 17.21 -12.81 -13.21
C LEU A 79 15.75 -13.24 -13.00
N GLU A 80 15.45 -14.50 -13.27
CA GLU A 80 14.18 -15.10 -12.88
C GLU A 80 14.02 -15.07 -11.36
N LYS A 81 12.77 -15.00 -10.86
CA LYS A 81 12.50 -14.92 -9.41
C LYS A 81 13.17 -16.03 -8.61
N THR A 82 13.18 -17.24 -9.16
CA THR A 82 13.84 -18.42 -8.59
C THR A 82 15.35 -18.25 -8.48
N ASP A 83 15.99 -17.69 -9.52
CA ASP A 83 17.42 -17.40 -9.55
C ASP A 83 17.80 -16.24 -8.62
N GLN A 84 16.95 -15.22 -8.53
CA GLN A 84 17.13 -14.14 -7.54
C GLN A 84 17.02 -14.68 -6.10
N GLY A 85 16.03 -15.52 -5.82
CA GLY A 85 15.87 -16.20 -4.54
C GLY A 85 17.07 -17.10 -4.22
N ARG A 86 17.60 -17.81 -5.23
CA ARG A 86 18.83 -18.60 -5.10
C ARG A 86 20.04 -17.74 -4.78
N ALA A 87 20.23 -16.59 -5.44
CA ALA A 87 21.34 -15.70 -5.17
C ALA A 87 21.27 -15.13 -3.73
N ARG A 88 20.07 -14.66 -3.33
CA ARG A 88 19.79 -14.17 -1.96
C ARG A 88 20.00 -15.26 -0.90
N LYS A 89 19.65 -16.52 -1.19
CA LYS A 89 19.93 -17.67 -0.33
C LYS A 89 21.43 -17.79 -0.02
N TYR A 90 22.29 -17.77 -1.03
CA TYR A 90 23.74 -17.89 -0.82
C TYR A 90 24.31 -16.68 -0.07
N LEU A 91 23.84 -15.47 -0.35
CA LEU A 91 24.20 -14.29 0.44
C LEU A 91 23.79 -14.44 1.92
N ALA A 92 22.59 -14.95 2.18
CA ALA A 92 22.13 -15.24 3.54
C ALA A 92 23.07 -16.24 4.24
N PHE A 93 23.44 -17.33 3.57
CA PHE A 93 24.37 -18.32 4.13
C PHE A 93 25.72 -17.70 4.48
N ILE A 94 26.32 -16.91 3.57
CA ILE A 94 27.58 -16.19 3.80
C ILE A 94 27.48 -15.27 5.02
N HIS A 95 26.38 -14.53 5.16
CA HIS A 95 26.18 -13.66 6.31
C HIS A 95 26.02 -14.44 7.62
N CYS A 96 25.27 -15.53 7.60
CA CYS A 96 25.05 -16.37 8.76
C CYS A 96 26.34 -17.03 9.26
N VAL A 97 27.15 -17.62 8.38
CA VAL A 97 28.43 -18.23 8.79
C VAL A 97 29.45 -17.21 9.29
N ALA A 98 29.33 -15.96 8.86
CA ALA A 98 30.18 -14.87 9.31
C ALA A 98 29.65 -14.15 10.57
N GLY A 99 28.64 -14.70 11.25
CA GLY A 99 28.07 -14.13 12.48
C GLY A 99 27.25 -12.85 12.29
N ARG A 100 26.90 -12.51 11.05
CA ARG A 100 26.12 -11.32 10.68
C ARG A 100 24.63 -11.66 10.59
N GLU A 101 24.04 -12.02 11.73
CA GLU A 101 22.67 -12.58 11.80
C GLU A 101 21.60 -11.64 11.23
N ALA A 102 21.68 -10.34 11.54
CA ALA A 102 20.72 -9.35 11.03
C ALA A 102 20.73 -9.27 9.49
N GLN A 103 21.92 -9.27 8.88
CA GLN A 103 22.08 -9.29 7.43
C GLN A 103 21.60 -10.62 6.84
N CYS A 104 21.89 -11.75 7.50
CA CYS A 104 21.40 -13.05 7.09
C CYS A 104 19.86 -13.08 7.04
N ALA A 105 19.19 -12.61 8.10
CA ALA A 105 17.74 -12.52 8.15
C ALA A 105 17.18 -11.57 7.08
N ALA A 106 17.87 -10.47 6.79
CA ALA A 106 17.48 -9.52 5.75
C ALA A 106 17.54 -10.14 4.35
N GLU A 107 18.58 -10.91 4.01
CA GLU A 107 18.65 -11.60 2.72
C GLU A 107 17.55 -12.66 2.57
N PHE A 108 17.22 -13.41 3.62
CA PHE A 108 16.08 -14.33 3.58
C PHE A 108 14.75 -13.61 3.38
N ARG A 109 14.52 -12.47 4.05
CA ARG A 109 13.31 -11.66 3.81
C ARG A 109 13.20 -11.23 2.35
N ARG A 110 14.28 -10.69 1.78
CA ARG A 110 14.33 -10.31 0.35
C ARG A 110 14.06 -11.49 -0.58
N ALA A 111 14.54 -12.69 -0.24
CA ALA A 111 14.23 -13.89 -1.01
C ALA A 111 12.71 -14.18 -1.02
N PHE A 112 12.06 -14.12 0.14
CA PHE A 112 10.60 -14.30 0.26
C PHE A 112 9.75 -13.18 -0.35
N GLU A 113 10.29 -11.95 -0.41
CA GLU A 113 9.65 -10.80 -1.07
C GLU A 113 9.62 -11.00 -2.59
N ILE A 114 10.72 -11.51 -3.17
CA ILE A 114 10.84 -11.75 -4.62
C ILE A 114 10.06 -13.00 -5.03
N ASP A 115 10.21 -14.08 -4.27
CA ASP A 115 9.53 -15.35 -4.48
C ASP A 115 8.82 -15.79 -3.19
N PRO A 116 7.49 -15.54 -3.09
CA PRO A 116 6.70 -15.99 -1.95
C PRO A 116 6.72 -17.49 -1.70
N ALA A 117 7.06 -18.31 -2.71
CA ALA A 117 7.19 -19.76 -2.63
C ALA A 117 8.63 -20.23 -2.33
N PHE A 118 9.56 -19.29 -2.11
CA PHE A 118 10.95 -19.59 -1.76
C PHE A 118 11.01 -20.57 -0.58
N ALA A 119 11.75 -21.65 -0.76
CA ALA A 119 11.96 -22.65 0.27
C ALA A 119 13.39 -23.21 0.24
N LEU A 120 13.99 -23.33 1.42
CA LEU A 120 15.19 -24.14 1.59
C LEU A 120 14.85 -25.63 1.44
N THR A 121 15.80 -26.41 0.93
CA THR A 121 15.70 -27.87 0.95
C THR A 121 15.72 -28.39 2.40
N PRO A 122 15.22 -29.61 2.67
CA PRO A 122 15.25 -30.16 4.03
C PRO A 122 16.65 -30.21 4.66
N ALA A 123 17.68 -30.47 3.85
CA ALA A 123 19.07 -30.48 4.30
C ALA A 123 19.56 -29.08 4.70
N GLU A 124 19.18 -28.06 3.93
CA GLU A 124 19.55 -26.67 4.21
C GLU A 124 18.78 -26.10 5.41
N ASP A 125 17.49 -26.38 5.54
CA ASP A 125 16.67 -25.95 6.70
C ASP A 125 17.19 -26.57 8.01
N GLY A 126 17.71 -27.79 7.95
CA GLY A 126 18.30 -28.49 9.10
C GLY A 126 19.63 -27.93 9.62
N HIS A 127 20.25 -26.95 8.95
CA HIS A 127 21.59 -26.48 9.33
C HIS A 127 21.57 -25.68 10.65
N PRO A 128 22.51 -25.93 11.58
CA PRO A 128 22.48 -25.34 12.92
C PRO A 128 22.67 -23.81 12.93
N ILE A 129 23.36 -23.24 11.94
CA ILE A 129 23.67 -21.80 11.89
C ILE A 129 22.52 -20.99 11.28
N TRP A 130 22.14 -21.25 10.02
CA TRP A 130 21.13 -20.45 9.33
C TRP A 130 19.71 -21.01 9.42
N GLY A 131 19.54 -22.30 9.74
CA GLY A 131 18.23 -22.93 9.86
C GLY A 131 17.30 -22.21 10.85
N PRO A 132 17.76 -21.92 12.09
CA PRO A 132 16.97 -21.13 13.05
C PRO A 132 16.57 -19.76 12.50
N VAL A 133 17.50 -19.05 11.86
CA VAL A 133 17.25 -17.72 11.28
C VAL A 133 16.20 -17.78 10.18
N TYR A 134 16.35 -18.72 9.25
CA TYR A 134 15.39 -18.94 8.16
C TYR A 134 14.00 -19.28 8.67
N ARG A 135 13.87 -20.19 9.65
CA ARG A 135 12.56 -20.55 10.22
C ARG A 135 11.90 -19.38 10.94
N THR A 136 12.67 -18.60 11.71
CA THR A 136 12.16 -17.38 12.35
C THR A 136 11.64 -16.40 11.31
N VAL A 137 12.44 -16.10 10.27
CA VAL A 137 12.01 -15.20 9.19
C VAL A 137 10.76 -15.72 8.49
N ARG A 138 10.72 -17.01 8.13
CA ARG A 138 9.57 -17.64 7.49
C ARG A 138 8.32 -17.53 8.37
N ALA A 139 8.43 -17.84 9.67
CA ALA A 139 7.32 -17.75 10.61
C ALA A 139 6.82 -16.30 10.76
N THR A 140 7.73 -15.33 10.88
CA THR A 140 7.38 -13.90 10.93
C THR A 140 6.63 -13.48 9.67
N LEU A 141 7.14 -13.82 8.48
CA LEU A 141 6.49 -13.43 7.23
C LEU A 141 5.15 -14.13 7.01
N ILE A 142 5.01 -15.39 7.43
CA ILE A 142 3.71 -16.08 7.44
C ILE A 142 2.74 -15.36 8.36
N ALA A 143 3.15 -15.04 9.60
CA ALA A 143 2.30 -14.31 10.54
C ALA A 143 1.93 -12.90 10.03
N GLU A 144 2.86 -12.17 9.41
CA GLU A 144 2.60 -10.87 8.79
C GLU A 144 1.63 -10.99 7.61
N ARG A 145 1.80 -12.01 6.76
CA ARG A 145 0.89 -12.31 5.65
C ARG A 145 -0.48 -12.73 6.16
N GLU A 146 -0.55 -13.57 7.18
CA GLU A 146 -1.80 -13.98 7.82
C GLU A 146 -2.49 -12.81 8.53
N ALA A 147 -1.74 -11.87 9.11
CA ALA A 147 -2.29 -10.64 9.67
C ALA A 147 -2.79 -9.69 8.56
N ALA A 148 -2.06 -9.57 7.45
CA ALA A 148 -2.48 -8.79 6.28
C ALA A 148 -3.67 -9.43 5.54
N GLN A 149 -3.75 -10.76 5.54
CA GLN A 149 -4.85 -11.56 4.99
C GLN A 149 -5.94 -11.84 6.05
N GLY A 150 -5.75 -11.34 7.28
CA GLY A 150 -6.48 -11.66 8.51
C GLY A 150 -7.84 -11.00 8.60
N LYS A 151 -8.66 -11.31 7.59
CA LYS A 151 -10.12 -11.29 7.42
C LYS A 151 -10.39 -10.74 6.02
N PRO A 152 -11.21 -11.42 5.20
CA PRO A 152 -12.00 -10.66 4.24
C PRO A 152 -12.69 -9.58 5.06
N ARG A 153 -12.56 -8.30 4.69
CA ARG A 153 -13.65 -7.36 4.91
C ARG A 153 -14.82 -7.99 4.17
N GLU A 154 -15.55 -8.90 4.82
CA GLU A 154 -16.97 -8.99 4.58
C GLU A 154 -17.41 -7.53 4.67
N SER A 155 -17.87 -6.99 3.55
CA SER A 155 -18.25 -5.58 3.48
C SER A 155 -19.15 -5.37 4.69
N LEU A 156 -18.66 -4.60 5.67
CA LEU A 156 -19.46 -4.23 6.83
C LEU A 156 -20.81 -3.81 6.25
N PRO A 157 -21.93 -4.32 6.78
CA PRO A 157 -23.20 -3.85 6.29
C PRO A 157 -23.17 -2.32 6.34
N LYS A 158 -23.80 -1.70 5.35
CA LYS A 158 -23.57 -0.29 5.01
C LYS A 158 -23.70 0.64 6.24
N ALA A 159 -24.57 0.30 7.18
CA ALA A 159 -24.74 1.00 8.46
C ALA A 159 -23.48 0.97 9.33
N GLU A 160 -22.88 -0.21 9.54
CA GLU A 160 -21.67 -0.39 10.34
C GLU A 160 -20.46 0.27 9.66
N GLN A 161 -20.40 0.26 8.33
CA GLN A 161 -19.37 1.00 7.60
C GLN A 161 -19.48 2.51 7.86
N MET A 162 -20.69 3.08 7.75
CA MET A 162 -20.93 4.50 8.03
C MET A 162 -20.60 4.88 9.48
N LEU A 163 -20.85 3.99 10.45
CA LEU A 163 -20.43 4.20 11.83
C LEU A 163 -18.91 4.32 11.93
N VAL A 164 -18.16 3.38 11.35
CA VAL A 164 -16.69 3.41 11.36
C VAL A 164 -16.16 4.68 10.70
N ASP A 165 -16.66 5.03 9.51
CA ASP A 165 -16.24 6.23 8.79
C ASP A 165 -16.56 7.51 9.58
N GLY A 166 -17.72 7.56 10.24
CA GLY A 166 -18.10 8.65 11.12
C GLY A 166 -17.18 8.82 12.33
N LEU A 167 -16.71 7.72 12.92
CA LEU A 167 -15.74 7.76 14.02
C LEU A 167 -14.36 8.23 13.56
N VAL A 168 -13.90 7.81 12.38
CA VAL A 168 -12.65 8.32 11.78
C VAL A 168 -12.74 9.84 11.58
N LYS A 169 -13.88 10.33 11.08
CA LYS A 169 -14.10 11.78 10.92
C LYS A 169 -14.15 12.52 12.25
N TYR A 170 -14.69 11.90 13.30
CA TYR A 170 -14.67 12.48 14.65
C TYR A 170 -13.25 12.65 15.17
N GLU A 171 -12.42 11.60 15.05
CA GLU A 171 -11.01 11.64 15.46
C GLU A 171 -10.18 12.64 14.64
N ALA A 172 -10.51 12.82 13.35
CA ALA A 172 -9.91 13.84 12.50
C ALA A 172 -10.35 15.27 12.82
N GLY A 173 -11.30 15.47 13.74
CA GLY A 173 -11.86 16.78 14.09
C GLY A 173 -12.88 17.31 13.07
N GLU A 174 -13.25 16.52 12.06
CA GLU A 174 -14.25 16.85 11.05
C GLU A 174 -15.68 16.63 11.58
N TYR A 175 -16.05 17.32 12.67
CA TYR A 175 -17.27 17.04 13.43
C TYR A 175 -18.58 17.17 12.65
N ALA A 176 -18.62 18.03 11.62
CA ALA A 176 -19.81 18.19 10.79
C ALA A 176 -20.08 16.96 9.91
N GLU A 177 -19.03 16.42 9.29
CA GLU A 177 -19.12 15.21 8.46
C GLU A 177 -19.26 13.96 9.32
N ALA A 178 -18.56 13.90 10.45
CA ALA A 178 -18.73 12.84 11.44
C ALA A 178 -20.18 12.69 11.88
N HIS A 179 -20.83 13.80 12.27
CA HIS A 179 -22.24 13.78 12.68
C HIS A 179 -23.17 13.25 11.56
N LYS A 180 -22.96 13.69 10.30
CA LYS A 180 -23.75 13.22 9.16
C LYS A 180 -23.62 11.71 8.95
N LEU A 181 -22.40 11.18 9.00
CA LEU A 181 -22.14 9.75 8.81
C LEU A 181 -22.73 8.91 9.95
N LEU A 182 -22.62 9.37 11.20
CA LEU A 182 -23.19 8.67 12.36
C LEU A 182 -24.72 8.67 12.33
N GLU A 183 -25.35 9.78 11.90
CA GLU A 183 -26.80 9.83 11.69
C GLU A 183 -27.23 8.92 10.52
N ALA A 184 -26.46 8.88 9.43
CA ALA A 184 -26.72 7.99 8.31
C ALA A 184 -26.60 6.52 8.72
N ALA A 185 -25.63 6.15 9.55
CA ALA A 185 -25.49 4.79 10.10
C ALA A 185 -26.74 4.36 10.88
N LEU A 186 -27.26 5.24 11.74
CA LEU A 186 -28.49 4.99 12.50
C LEU A 186 -29.71 4.85 11.59
N LYS A 187 -29.81 5.67 10.53
CA LYS A 187 -30.89 5.61 9.54
C LYS A 187 -30.84 4.36 8.67
N GLU A 188 -29.65 3.90 8.32
CA GLU A 188 -29.44 2.67 7.54
C GLU A 188 -29.78 1.41 8.36
N GLY A 189 -29.69 1.50 9.69
CA GLY A 189 -30.21 0.48 10.61
C GLY A 189 -29.14 -0.40 11.24
N LEU A 190 -28.32 0.19 12.12
CA LEU A 190 -27.36 -0.55 12.96
C LEU A 190 -28.09 -1.62 13.79
N LYS A 191 -27.67 -2.89 13.68
CA LYS A 191 -28.34 -4.01 14.34
C LYS A 191 -27.98 -4.13 15.82
N ASP A 192 -26.72 -3.88 16.18
CA ASP A 192 -26.25 -3.96 17.55
C ASP A 192 -26.63 -2.68 18.31
N LYS A 193 -27.29 -2.85 19.47
CA LYS A 193 -27.61 -1.74 20.39
C LYS A 193 -26.36 -0.99 20.84
N LYS A 194 -25.23 -1.68 21.03
CA LYS A 194 -23.95 -1.07 21.39
C LYS A 194 -23.46 -0.12 20.30
N ASP A 195 -23.63 -0.50 19.04
CA ASP A 195 -23.26 0.35 17.91
C ASP A 195 -24.22 1.53 17.74
N GLN A 196 -25.52 1.33 17.98
CA GLN A 196 -26.48 2.43 18.04
C GLN A 196 -26.12 3.44 19.14
N VAL A 197 -25.84 2.98 20.36
CA VAL A 197 -25.38 3.81 21.48
C VAL A 197 -24.07 4.51 21.12
N ARG A 198 -23.12 3.81 20.50
CA ARG A 198 -21.85 4.37 20.05
C ARG A 198 -22.07 5.49 19.02
N ALA A 199 -22.93 5.28 18.04
CA ALA A 199 -23.25 6.28 17.02
C ALA A 199 -23.89 7.53 17.63
N LEU A 200 -24.93 7.36 18.45
CA LEU A 200 -25.62 8.45 19.14
C LEU A 200 -24.71 9.22 20.10
N LYS A 201 -23.85 8.53 20.86
CA LYS A 201 -22.87 9.15 21.77
C LYS A 201 -21.92 10.08 21.01
N HIS A 202 -21.30 9.59 19.94
CA HIS A 202 -20.35 10.39 19.16
C HIS A 202 -21.06 11.48 18.32
N SER A 203 -22.29 11.23 17.88
CA SER A 203 -23.17 12.24 17.27
C SER A 203 -23.41 13.41 18.24
N ALA A 204 -23.74 13.11 19.50
CA ALA A 204 -23.90 14.11 20.55
C ALA A 204 -22.61 14.89 20.81
N PHE A 205 -21.46 14.20 20.92
CA PHE A 205 -20.16 14.86 21.09
C PHE A 205 -19.85 15.82 19.93
N CYS A 206 -20.07 15.41 18.68
CA CYS A 206 -19.89 16.26 17.50
C CYS A 206 -20.70 17.56 17.61
N LEU A 207 -21.97 17.46 18.01
CA LEU A 207 -22.86 18.62 18.14
C LEU A 207 -22.45 19.53 19.30
N CYS A 208 -22.05 18.96 20.43
CA CYS A 208 -21.58 19.74 21.58
C CYS A 208 -20.28 20.49 21.26
N LEU A 209 -19.34 19.86 20.54
CA LEU A 209 -18.10 20.50 20.07
C LEU A 209 -18.38 21.64 19.07
N GLN A 210 -19.48 21.57 18.33
CA GLN A 210 -19.96 22.63 17.45
C GLN A 210 -20.84 23.69 18.16
N SER A 211 -20.92 23.69 19.49
CA SER A 211 -21.80 24.57 20.28
C SER A 211 -23.31 24.44 19.99
N LYS A 212 -23.74 23.33 19.37
CA LYS A 212 -25.16 23.01 19.09
C LYS A 212 -25.78 22.29 20.29
N TYR A 213 -25.80 22.95 21.45
CA TYR A 213 -26.13 22.31 22.73
C TYR A 213 -27.56 21.75 22.81
N ARG A 214 -28.52 22.38 22.11
CA ARG A 214 -29.91 21.92 22.10
C ARG A 214 -30.03 20.57 21.40
N ASP A 215 -29.38 20.43 20.25
CA ASP A 215 -29.40 19.21 19.45
C ASP A 215 -28.51 18.13 20.08
N CYS A 216 -27.35 18.52 20.63
CA CYS A 216 -26.50 17.63 21.43
C CYS A 216 -27.27 16.96 22.58
N ARG A 217 -28.06 17.75 23.33
CA ARG A 217 -28.91 17.23 24.41
C ARG A 217 -29.94 16.23 23.88
N ALA A 218 -30.55 16.52 22.73
CA ALA A 218 -31.53 15.64 22.12
C ALA A 218 -30.91 14.28 21.71
N GLU A 219 -29.70 14.29 21.14
CA GLU A 219 -28.96 13.05 20.81
C GLU A 219 -28.67 12.22 22.07
N PHE A 220 -28.21 12.85 23.16
CA PHE A 220 -28.00 12.13 24.43
C PHE A 220 -29.29 11.51 24.99
N ILE A 221 -30.43 12.18 24.85
CA ILE A 221 -31.72 11.64 25.32
C ILE A 221 -32.10 10.39 24.53
N LYS A 222 -31.88 10.38 23.21
CA LYS A 222 -32.16 9.21 22.35
C LYS A 222 -31.38 7.97 22.77
N ILE A 223 -30.19 8.13 23.36
CA ILE A 223 -29.39 6.99 23.84
C ILE A 223 -30.17 6.17 24.88
N TYR A 224 -30.91 6.84 25.76
CA TYR A 224 -31.68 6.17 26.82
C TYR A 224 -32.91 5.40 26.31
N ASP A 225 -33.35 5.63 25.07
CA ASP A 225 -34.36 4.79 24.42
C ASP A 225 -33.76 3.46 23.93
N VAL A 226 -32.44 3.41 23.68
CA VAL A 226 -31.70 2.20 23.25
C VAL A 226 -31.11 1.45 24.45
N ASP A 227 -30.49 2.18 25.36
CA ASP A 227 -29.84 1.71 26.58
C ASP A 227 -30.23 2.60 27.78
N PRO A 228 -31.26 2.22 28.55
CA PRO A 228 -31.75 3.00 29.69
C PRO A 228 -30.71 3.20 30.81
N ASP A 229 -29.70 2.33 30.89
CA ASP A 229 -28.67 2.35 31.93
C ASP A 229 -27.39 3.06 31.47
N PHE A 230 -27.39 3.63 30.26
CA PHE A 230 -26.24 4.30 29.67
C PHE A 230 -25.65 5.39 30.58
N ASP A 231 -24.32 5.36 30.70
CA ASP A 231 -23.54 6.42 31.32
C ASP A 231 -22.22 6.64 30.58
N LEU A 232 -21.71 7.86 30.63
CA LEU A 232 -20.38 8.17 30.10
C LEU A 232 -19.31 7.62 31.04
N THR A 233 -18.16 7.23 30.48
CA THR A 233 -17.00 6.88 31.30
C THR A 233 -16.51 8.11 32.08
N PRO A 234 -15.80 7.95 33.21
CA PRO A 234 -15.27 9.09 33.97
C PRO A 234 -14.40 10.03 33.12
N ALA A 235 -13.63 9.48 32.18
CA ALA A 235 -12.81 10.26 31.26
C ALA A 235 -13.65 11.12 30.29
N GLU A 236 -14.74 10.56 29.77
CA GLU A 236 -15.64 11.28 28.86
C GLU A 236 -16.54 12.28 29.60
N ALA A 237 -17.00 11.95 30.80
CA ALA A 237 -17.95 12.76 31.56
C ALA A 237 -17.37 14.11 31.99
N GLY A 238 -16.05 14.22 32.16
CA GLY A 238 -15.35 15.43 32.60
C GLY A 238 -15.09 16.48 31.52
N HIS A 239 -15.54 16.27 30.27
CA HIS A 239 -15.19 17.16 29.17
C HIS A 239 -16.03 18.46 29.14
N PRO A 240 -15.39 19.65 29.12
CA PRO A 240 -16.07 20.94 29.33
C PRO A 240 -17.18 21.23 28.31
N SER A 241 -17.07 20.73 27.08
CA SER A 241 -18.05 20.98 26.01
C SER A 241 -19.39 20.26 26.20
N TRP A 242 -19.46 19.17 26.99
CA TRP A 242 -20.70 18.41 27.13
C TRP A 242 -21.05 17.97 28.55
N THR A 243 -20.19 18.08 29.56
CA THR A 243 -20.50 17.68 30.94
C THR A 243 -21.85 18.20 31.42
N ARG A 244 -22.13 19.50 31.24
CA ARG A 244 -23.39 20.12 31.67
C ARG A 244 -24.58 19.64 30.85
N THR A 245 -24.39 19.54 29.54
CA THR A 245 -25.44 19.12 28.59
C THR A 245 -25.84 17.67 28.84
N PHE A 246 -24.87 16.79 29.05
CA PHE A 246 -25.06 15.38 29.38
C PHE A 246 -25.75 15.21 30.74
N ALA A 247 -25.30 15.91 31.78
CA ALA A 247 -25.96 15.86 33.10
C ALA A 247 -27.45 16.26 33.01
N GLY A 248 -27.75 17.30 32.22
CA GLY A 248 -29.13 17.72 31.95
C GLY A 248 -29.94 16.68 31.17
N ALA A 249 -29.35 16.07 30.13
CA ALA A 249 -29.97 14.99 29.36
C ALA A 249 -30.28 13.78 30.25
N LYS A 250 -29.33 13.34 31.07
CA LYS A 250 -29.46 12.23 32.01
C LYS A 250 -30.58 12.45 33.02
N ALA A 251 -30.65 13.63 33.64
CA ALA A 251 -31.71 13.96 34.59
C ALA A 251 -33.09 13.93 33.92
N GLN A 252 -33.21 14.44 32.69
CA GLN A 252 -34.45 14.42 31.92
C GLN A 252 -34.86 13.01 31.52
N ALA A 253 -33.93 12.19 31.03
CA ALA A 253 -34.19 10.81 30.64
C ALA A 253 -34.64 9.97 31.84
N LYS A 254 -33.95 10.07 32.99
CA LYS A 254 -34.34 9.38 34.23
C LYS A 254 -35.74 9.77 34.69
N LYS A 255 -36.10 11.05 34.61
CA LYS A 255 -37.47 11.49 34.92
C LYS A 255 -38.48 10.88 33.96
N ALA A 256 -38.21 10.91 32.65
CA ALA A 256 -39.11 10.33 31.65
C ALA A 256 -39.32 8.81 31.83
N LEU A 257 -38.26 8.07 32.18
CA LEU A 257 -38.33 6.64 32.49
C LEU A 257 -39.17 6.39 33.76
N ALA A 258 -38.98 7.18 34.81
CA ALA A 258 -39.78 7.08 36.04
C ALA A 258 -41.26 7.40 35.81
N ASP A 259 -41.56 8.41 34.98
CA ASP A 259 -42.94 8.77 34.64
C ASP A 259 -43.61 7.68 33.79
N LYS A 260 -42.90 7.07 32.83
CA LYS A 260 -43.37 5.90 32.07
C LYS A 260 -43.67 4.72 32.99
N ALA A 261 -42.79 4.41 33.94
CA ALA A 261 -42.98 3.32 34.90
C ALA A 261 -44.21 3.52 35.81
N LYS A 262 -44.52 4.77 36.18
CA LYS A 262 -45.73 5.10 36.97
C LYS A 262 -47.03 5.03 36.15
N ALA A 263 -46.97 5.27 34.84
CA ALA A 263 -48.14 5.25 33.95
C ALA A 263 -48.55 3.83 33.50
N GLU A 264 -47.61 2.89 33.46
CA GLU A 264 -47.85 1.49 33.08
C GLU A 264 -48.87 0.72 33.95
N PRO A 265 -48.87 0.84 35.30
CA PRO A 265 -49.87 0.20 36.15
C PRO A 265 -51.27 0.85 36.07
N ALA A 266 -51.38 2.11 35.64
CA ALA A 266 -52.68 2.80 35.46
C ALA A 266 -53.42 2.34 34.19
N LYS A 267 -52.68 1.95 33.13
CA LYS A 267 -53.26 1.41 31.89
C LYS A 267 -53.72 -0.04 31.99
N LYS A 268 -53.19 -0.82 32.92
CA LYS A 268 -53.60 -2.22 33.19
C LYS A 268 -54.81 -2.34 34.13
N LYS A 269 -55.35 -1.22 34.65
CA LYS A 269 -56.51 -1.17 35.57
C LYS A 269 -57.72 -0.39 35.02
N ALA A 270 -57.68 0.05 33.77
CA ALA A 270 -58.86 0.61 33.10
C ALA A 270 -59.69 -0.56 32.51
N PRO A 271 -60.97 -0.72 32.87
CA PRO A 271 -61.85 -1.75 32.33
C PRO A 271 -62.19 -1.52 30.84
#